data_AF-A0AAD7IYP9-F1
#
_entry.id   AF-A0AAD7IYP9-F1
#
_cell.length_a   1.000
_cell.length_b   1.000
_cell.length_c   1.000
_cell.angle_alpha   90.00
_cell.angle_beta   90.00
_cell.angle_gamma   90.00
#
_symmetry.space_group_name_H-M   'P 1'
#
loop_
_entity.id
_entity.type
_entity.pdbx_description
1 polymer ?
#
loop_
_entity_poly.entity_id
_entity_poly.type
_entity_poly.pdbx_seq_one_letter_code
_entity_poly.pdbx_strand_id
1 'polypeptide(L)'
;IIVGSRNDRPTPRIVLDILGTDPNLDPESLSFLSLGEGVKQHNMGKVYSGLYKCKGHVVLYLVIAKVGKPTVRSCPGNRGKRDSQLLLMHFLNKAHFNLLMNPLELEMYHQIKNAIGVNPTFYEYVFMVDADSLLTVSSLCVYSFVINVIHDKKLLGVCGETELASVKQSLITMMQVCYFYLT
;
A
#
# COMPACT_ATOMS: atom_id res chain seq x y z
N ILE A 1 7.82 -11.26 -11.12
CA ILE A 1 7.65 -10.38 -9.93
C ILE A 1 8.99 -9.70 -9.68
N ILE A 2 9.02 -8.44 -9.21
CA ILE A 2 10.28 -7.72 -8.99
C ILE A 2 11.06 -8.35 -7.83
N VAL A 3 12.35 -8.51 -8.06
CA VAL A 3 13.37 -8.79 -7.05
C VAL A 3 14.14 -7.48 -6.85
N GLY A 4 14.21 -6.99 -5.62
CA GLY A 4 14.97 -5.78 -5.30
C GLY A 4 16.47 -6.00 -5.55
N SER A 5 17.22 -4.94 -5.88
CA SER A 5 18.67 -5.04 -5.97
C SER A 5 19.22 -5.57 -4.64
N ARG A 6 20.07 -6.61 -4.69
CA ARG A 6 20.64 -7.33 -3.54
C ARG A 6 19.71 -8.26 -2.76
N ASN A 7 18.58 -8.68 -3.34
CA ASN A 7 17.71 -9.68 -2.74
C ASN A 7 17.70 -10.97 -3.58
N ASP A 8 17.61 -12.12 -2.91
CA ASP A 8 17.53 -13.44 -3.58
C ASP A 8 16.07 -13.88 -3.82
N ARG A 9 15.11 -13.15 -3.23
CA ARG A 9 13.67 -13.45 -3.30
C ARG A 9 12.87 -12.24 -3.80
N PRO A 10 11.74 -12.47 -4.49
CA PRO A 10 10.83 -11.39 -4.85
C PRO A 10 10.33 -10.63 -3.62
N THR A 11 10.18 -9.30 -3.75
CA THR A 11 9.76 -8.44 -2.63
C THR A 11 8.48 -8.90 -1.93
N PRO A 12 7.40 -9.29 -2.65
CA PRO A 12 6.20 -9.78 -1.99
C PRO A 12 6.45 -11.03 -1.13
N ARG A 13 7.39 -11.90 -1.54
CA ARG A 13 7.70 -13.10 -0.76
C ARG A 13 8.39 -12.75 0.55
N ILE A 14 9.34 -11.82 0.52
CA ILE A 14 10.02 -11.33 1.72
C ILE A 14 9.00 -10.74 2.71
N VAL A 15 8.05 -9.93 2.21
CA VAL A 15 6.98 -9.36 3.05
C VAL A 15 6.10 -10.45 3.67
N LEU A 16 5.67 -11.45 2.89
CA LEU A 16 4.85 -12.55 3.39
C LEU A 16 5.58 -13.43 4.41
N ASP A 17 6.89 -13.64 4.22
CA ASP A 17 7.73 -14.37 5.16
C ASP A 17 7.85 -13.61 6.50
N ILE A 18 8.01 -12.28 6.46
CA ILE A 18 8.00 -11.42 7.68
C ILE A 18 6.66 -11.52 8.41
N LEU A 19 5.55 -11.54 7.66
CA LEU A 19 4.20 -11.62 8.22
C LEU A 19 3.83 -13.04 8.71
N GLY A 20 4.67 -14.04 8.44
CA GLY A 20 4.42 -15.44 8.85
C GLY A 20 3.30 -16.11 8.06
N THR A 21 3.09 -15.72 6.80
CA THR A 21 2.08 -16.37 5.92
C THR A 21 2.53 -17.78 5.53
N ASP A 22 1.57 -18.70 5.32
CA ASP A 22 1.85 -20.05 4.83
C ASP A 22 2.67 -20.01 3.53
N PRO A 23 3.87 -20.63 3.50
CA PRO A 23 4.70 -20.74 2.31
C PRO A 23 3.99 -21.29 1.06
N ASN A 24 3.00 -22.16 1.24
CA ASN A 24 2.29 -22.85 0.16
C ASN A 24 1.06 -22.07 -0.32
N LEU A 25 0.69 -20.98 0.36
CA LEU A 25 -0.44 -20.17 -0.05
C LEU A 25 -0.12 -19.43 -1.35
N ASP A 26 -0.79 -19.83 -2.42
CA ASP A 26 -0.70 -19.16 -3.71
C ASP A 26 -2.09 -18.82 -4.27
N PRO A 27 -2.63 -17.62 -3.96
CA PRO A 27 -3.94 -17.21 -4.43
C PRO A 27 -3.93 -16.91 -5.93
N GLU A 28 -5.12 -16.97 -6.52
CA GLU A 28 -5.32 -16.66 -7.93
C GLU A 28 -4.91 -15.22 -8.25
N SER A 29 -4.36 -15.02 -9.45
CA SER A 29 -4.07 -13.67 -9.94
C SER A 29 -5.32 -13.06 -10.54
N LEU A 30 -5.77 -11.93 -10.01
CA LEU A 30 -7.02 -11.28 -10.40
C LEU A 30 -6.75 -9.99 -11.17
N SER A 31 -7.61 -9.72 -12.14
CA SER A 31 -7.46 -8.58 -13.07
C SER A 31 -7.87 -7.26 -12.43
N PHE A 32 -7.12 -6.20 -12.75
CA PHE A 32 -7.47 -4.82 -12.43
C PHE A 32 -6.92 -3.82 -13.45
N LEU A 33 -7.38 -2.58 -13.36
CA LEU A 33 -6.89 -1.46 -14.17
C LEU A 33 -5.81 -0.70 -13.41
N SER A 34 -4.65 -0.57 -14.05
CA SER A 34 -3.43 0.03 -13.53
C SER A 34 -3.00 1.20 -14.41
N LEU A 35 -2.19 2.11 -13.87
CA LEU A 35 -1.58 3.18 -14.63
C LEU A 35 -0.68 2.61 -15.75
N GLY A 36 -0.95 3.00 -16.98
CA GLY A 36 -0.18 2.62 -18.15
C GLY A 36 -0.90 3.00 -19.43
N GLU A 37 -0.23 2.81 -20.56
CA GLU A 37 -0.80 3.12 -21.87
C GLU A 37 -1.09 1.83 -22.65
N GLY A 38 -2.24 1.82 -23.35
CA GLY A 38 -2.69 0.69 -24.16
C GLY A 38 -2.70 -0.62 -23.38
N VAL A 39 -2.01 -1.63 -23.92
CA VAL A 39 -1.96 -2.98 -23.32
C VAL A 39 -1.40 -3.02 -21.90
N LYS A 40 -0.65 -1.99 -21.49
CA LYS A 40 -0.10 -1.91 -20.15
C LYS A 40 -1.20 -1.60 -19.12
N GLN A 41 -2.33 -0.96 -19.47
CA GLN A 41 -3.40 -0.64 -18.50
C GLN A 41 -3.95 -1.85 -17.75
N HIS A 42 -4.03 -3.00 -18.42
CA HIS A 42 -4.45 -4.23 -17.77
C HIS A 42 -3.29 -4.83 -16.97
N ASN A 43 -3.52 -5.01 -15.68
CA ASN A 43 -2.59 -5.60 -14.74
C ASN A 43 -3.30 -6.68 -13.92
N MET A 44 -2.53 -7.52 -13.23
CA MET A 44 -3.06 -8.56 -12.37
C MET A 44 -2.36 -8.51 -11.02
N GLY A 45 -3.11 -8.85 -9.97
CA GLY A 45 -2.62 -8.84 -8.59
C GLY A 45 -3.06 -10.08 -7.84
N LYS A 46 -2.26 -10.48 -6.85
CA LYS A 46 -2.60 -11.51 -5.87
C LYS A 46 -2.86 -10.83 -4.53
N VAL A 47 -3.90 -11.26 -3.82
CA VAL A 47 -4.30 -10.69 -2.53
C VAL A 47 -4.04 -11.70 -1.43
N TYR A 48 -3.34 -11.27 -0.39
CA TYR A 48 -3.08 -12.04 0.81
C TYR A 48 -3.58 -11.26 2.01
N SER A 49 -4.13 -11.92 3.01
CA SER A 49 -4.56 -11.27 4.25
C SER A 49 -4.17 -12.13 5.45
N GLY A 50 -4.21 -11.52 6.64
CA GLY A 50 -3.98 -12.26 7.87
C GLY A 50 -3.81 -11.38 9.09
N LEU A 51 -3.29 -12.01 10.15
CA LEU A 51 -3.07 -11.43 11.47
C LEU A 51 -1.59 -11.56 11.80
N TYR A 52 -0.89 -10.43 11.92
CA TYR A 52 0.49 -10.40 12.39
C TYR A 52 0.52 -10.12 13.90
N LYS A 53 1.14 -11.02 14.67
CA LYS A 53 1.25 -10.90 16.13
C LYS A 53 2.65 -10.46 16.52
N CYS A 54 2.77 -9.34 17.22
CA CYS A 54 4.04 -8.81 17.69
C CYS A 54 3.88 -8.14 19.06
N LYS A 55 4.71 -8.53 20.04
CA LYS A 55 4.74 -7.93 21.39
C LYS A 55 3.36 -7.85 22.08
N GLY A 56 2.54 -8.87 21.93
CA GLY A 56 1.18 -8.91 22.50
C GLY A 56 0.13 -8.09 21.73
N HIS A 57 0.53 -7.37 20.68
CA HIS A 57 -0.38 -6.69 19.76
C HIS A 57 -0.67 -7.55 18.54
N VAL A 58 -1.87 -7.37 17.99
CA VAL A 58 -2.31 -8.02 16.75
C VAL A 58 -2.55 -6.94 15.72
N VAL A 59 -1.91 -7.08 14.56
CA VAL A 59 -2.04 -6.16 13.43
C VAL A 59 -2.66 -6.93 12.26
N LEU A 60 -3.81 -6.46 11.80
CA LEU A 60 -4.45 -6.96 10.59
C LEU A 60 -3.65 -6.48 9.38
N TYR A 61 -3.41 -7.35 8.41
CA TYR A 61 -2.71 -6.97 7.19
C TYR A 61 -3.46 -7.44 5.94
N LEU A 62 -3.28 -6.65 4.88
CA LEU A 62 -3.63 -6.99 3.51
C LEU A 62 -2.40 -6.70 2.64
N VAL A 63 -1.91 -7.71 1.92
CA VAL A 63 -0.78 -7.59 0.98
C VAL A 63 -1.32 -7.78 -0.43
N ILE A 64 -1.07 -6.80 -1.30
CA ILE A 64 -1.42 -6.86 -2.71
C ILE A 64 -0.14 -6.98 -3.52
N ALA A 65 0.13 -8.18 -4.03
CA ALA A 65 1.28 -8.43 -4.89
C ALA A 65 0.89 -8.20 -6.36
N LYS A 66 1.33 -7.08 -6.95
CA LYS A 66 1.13 -6.83 -8.38
C LYS A 66 2.04 -7.74 -9.20
N VAL A 67 1.45 -8.62 -9.99
CA VAL A 67 2.18 -9.66 -10.74
C VAL A 67 2.25 -9.39 -12.24
N GLY A 68 1.45 -8.46 -12.79
CA GLY A 68 1.42 -8.23 -14.23
C GLY A 68 0.64 -9.31 -14.98
N LYS A 69 0.38 -9.07 -16.27
CA LYS A 69 -0.13 -10.13 -17.15
C LYS A 69 0.91 -11.24 -17.32
N PRO A 70 0.49 -12.49 -17.59
CA PRO A 70 1.41 -13.60 -17.88
C PRO A 70 2.37 -13.33 -19.05
N THR A 71 1.98 -12.48 -19.99
CA THR A 71 2.79 -12.09 -21.15
C THR A 71 3.92 -11.10 -20.82
N VAL A 72 3.87 -10.45 -19.66
CA VAL A 72 4.85 -9.43 -19.26
C VAL A 72 6.00 -10.09 -18.50
N ARG A 73 7.20 -10.07 -19.07
CA ARG A 73 8.40 -10.67 -18.46
C ARG A 73 9.25 -9.68 -17.66
N SER A 74 9.37 -8.44 -18.14
CA SER A 74 10.19 -7.40 -17.49
C SER A 74 9.37 -6.57 -16.52
N CYS A 75 9.90 -6.37 -15.29
CA CYS A 75 9.28 -5.61 -14.19
C CYS A 75 7.75 -5.81 -14.07
N PRO A 76 7.28 -7.06 -14.03
CA PRO A 76 5.87 -7.36 -14.23
C PRO A 76 5.05 -6.83 -13.05
N GLY A 77 3.93 -6.20 -13.36
CA GLY A 77 3.02 -5.59 -12.39
C GLY A 77 3.45 -4.22 -11.86
N ASN A 78 4.68 -3.78 -12.11
CA ASN A 78 5.19 -2.51 -11.60
C ASN A 78 4.78 -1.33 -12.49
N ARG A 79 4.16 -0.32 -11.86
CA ARG A 79 3.75 0.96 -12.48
C ARG A 79 4.00 2.16 -11.57
N GLY A 80 5.00 2.03 -10.70
CA GLY A 80 5.40 3.09 -9.77
C GLY A 80 4.52 3.15 -8.52
N LYS A 81 4.95 4.02 -7.59
CA LYS A 81 4.32 4.22 -6.27
C LYS A 81 2.89 4.75 -6.41
N ARG A 82 2.69 5.73 -7.29
CA ARG A 82 1.38 6.35 -7.57
C ARG A 82 0.31 5.33 -8.00
N ASP A 83 0.67 4.33 -8.80
CA ASP A 83 -0.26 3.28 -9.21
C ASP A 83 -0.77 2.46 -8.01
N SER A 84 0.12 2.11 -7.07
CA SER A 84 -0.28 1.43 -5.84
C SER A 84 -1.18 2.30 -4.97
N GLN A 85 -0.89 3.61 -4.86
CA GLN A 85 -1.72 4.55 -4.12
C GLN A 85 -3.13 4.64 -4.73
N LEU A 86 -3.23 4.80 -6.05
CA LEU A 86 -4.52 4.87 -6.75
C LEU A 86 -5.31 3.57 -6.66
N LEU A 87 -4.66 2.41 -6.68
CA LEU A 87 -5.34 1.13 -6.46
C LEU A 87 -6.10 1.13 -5.12
N LEU A 88 -5.44 1.55 -4.04
CA LEU A 88 -6.07 1.64 -2.72
C LEU A 88 -7.17 2.71 -2.68
N MET A 89 -6.91 3.89 -3.24
CA MET A 89 -7.88 4.99 -3.25
C MET A 89 -9.14 4.64 -4.06
N HIS A 90 -9.00 3.99 -5.23
CA HIS A 90 -10.12 3.51 -6.02
C HIS A 90 -10.93 2.45 -5.27
N PHE A 91 -10.25 1.50 -4.63
CA PHE A 91 -10.91 0.49 -3.81
C PHE A 91 -11.74 1.13 -2.70
N LEU A 92 -11.15 2.03 -1.90
CA LEU A 92 -11.85 2.70 -0.81
C LEU A 92 -13.02 3.54 -1.32
N ASN A 93 -12.83 4.31 -2.39
CA ASN A 93 -13.91 5.09 -3.01
C ASN A 93 -15.09 4.19 -3.41
N LYS A 94 -14.81 3.06 -4.09
CA LYS A 94 -15.85 2.13 -4.52
C LYS A 94 -16.52 1.42 -3.36
N ALA A 95 -15.77 1.10 -2.29
CA ALA A 95 -16.33 0.49 -1.09
C ALA A 95 -17.30 1.45 -0.39
N HIS A 96 -16.92 2.73 -0.23
CA HIS A 96 -17.76 3.73 0.44
C HIS A 96 -19.04 4.07 -0.34
N PHE A 97 -18.94 4.18 -1.67
CA PHE A 97 -20.07 4.55 -2.52
C PHE A 97 -20.81 3.36 -3.14
N ASN A 98 -20.47 2.12 -2.73
CA ASN A 98 -21.05 0.88 -3.25
C ASN A 98 -21.04 0.81 -4.79
N LEU A 99 -19.92 1.20 -5.40
CA LEU A 99 -19.74 1.22 -6.85
C LEU A 99 -19.24 -0.13 -7.38
N LEU A 100 -19.35 -0.32 -8.69
CA LEU A 100 -18.86 -1.52 -9.36
C LEU A 100 -17.35 -1.70 -9.17
N MET A 101 -16.98 -2.88 -8.66
CA MET A 101 -15.61 -3.29 -8.39
C MET A 101 -15.10 -4.25 -9.46
N ASN A 102 -13.80 -4.18 -9.75
CA ASN A 102 -13.11 -5.17 -10.58
C ASN A 102 -12.79 -6.44 -9.76
N PRO A 103 -12.36 -7.54 -10.40
CA PRO A 103 -12.08 -8.80 -9.69
C PRO A 103 -11.09 -8.66 -8.52
N LEU A 104 -10.02 -7.88 -8.68
CA LEU A 104 -9.05 -7.67 -7.61
C LEU A 104 -9.66 -6.90 -6.43
N GLU A 105 -10.43 -5.84 -6.71
CA GLU A 105 -11.11 -5.03 -5.69
C GLU A 105 -12.17 -5.84 -4.93
N LEU A 106 -12.89 -6.73 -5.62
CA LEU A 106 -13.85 -7.65 -4.99
C LEU A 106 -13.13 -8.62 -4.04
N GLU A 107 -11.98 -9.14 -4.44
CA GLU A 107 -11.18 -10.01 -3.58
C GLU A 107 -10.61 -9.24 -2.38
N MET A 108 -10.14 -8.02 -2.57
CA MET A 108 -9.74 -7.16 -1.44
C MET A 108 -10.90 -6.93 -0.48
N TYR A 109 -12.10 -6.65 -0.99
CA TYR A 109 -13.30 -6.48 -0.18
C TYR A 109 -13.63 -7.77 0.59
N HIS A 110 -13.58 -8.92 -0.08
CA HIS A 110 -13.81 -10.24 0.50
C HIS A 110 -12.82 -10.54 1.63
N GLN A 111 -11.52 -10.32 1.41
CA GLN A 111 -10.46 -10.56 2.39
C GLN A 111 -10.64 -9.66 3.64
N ILE A 112 -10.93 -8.38 3.45
CA ILE A 112 -11.16 -7.46 4.57
C ILE A 112 -12.43 -7.84 5.35
N LYS A 113 -13.52 -8.13 4.65
CA LYS A 113 -14.82 -8.40 5.29
C LYS A 113 -14.87 -9.78 5.97
N ASN A 114 -14.38 -10.82 5.29
CA ASN A 114 -14.62 -12.20 5.71
C ASN A 114 -13.41 -12.83 6.41
N ALA A 115 -12.18 -12.51 5.98
CA ALA A 115 -10.98 -13.06 6.62
C ALA A 115 -10.53 -12.20 7.82
N ILE A 116 -10.50 -10.88 7.62
CA ILE A 116 -10.16 -9.91 8.68
C ILE A 116 -11.37 -9.64 9.60
N GLY A 117 -12.59 -9.67 9.08
CA GLY A 117 -13.81 -9.47 9.88
C GLY A 117 -14.21 -8.01 10.10
N VAL A 118 -13.73 -7.09 9.26
CA VAL A 118 -14.01 -5.65 9.37
C VAL A 118 -14.75 -5.18 8.12
N ASN A 119 -15.74 -4.29 8.26
CA ASN A 119 -16.36 -3.68 7.08
C ASN A 119 -15.37 -2.69 6.44
N PRO A 120 -15.01 -2.83 5.14
CA PRO A 120 -14.12 -1.89 4.46
C PRO A 120 -14.57 -0.43 4.52
N THR A 121 -15.87 -0.16 4.70
CA THR A 121 -16.42 1.20 4.81
C THR A 121 -16.12 1.89 6.14
N PHE A 122 -15.48 1.21 7.10
CA PHE A 122 -15.06 1.81 8.37
C PHE A 122 -13.67 2.45 8.30
N TYR A 123 -12.94 2.28 7.20
CA TYR A 123 -11.64 2.92 7.00
C TYR A 123 -11.81 4.34 6.47
N GLU A 124 -11.80 5.31 7.37
CA GLU A 124 -11.97 6.74 7.04
C GLU A 124 -10.64 7.45 6.72
N TYR A 125 -9.54 6.97 7.29
CA TYR A 125 -8.22 7.60 7.20
C TYR A 125 -7.17 6.62 6.70
N VAL A 126 -6.22 7.13 5.91
CA VAL A 126 -5.08 6.35 5.40
C VAL A 126 -3.78 7.09 5.66
N PHE A 127 -2.82 6.40 6.25
CA PHE A 127 -1.43 6.84 6.30
C PHE A 127 -0.64 6.09 5.24
N MET A 128 0.06 6.83 4.39
CA MET A 128 0.90 6.26 3.34
C MET A 128 2.36 6.55 3.66
N VAL A 129 3.16 5.51 3.74
CA VAL A 129 4.59 5.62 4.03
C VAL A 129 5.36 4.79 3.02
N ASP A 130 6.48 5.34 2.58
CA ASP A 130 7.42 4.68 1.71
C ASP A 130 8.20 3.58 2.47
N ALA A 131 8.43 2.44 1.81
CA ALA A 131 9.08 1.29 2.44
C ALA A 131 10.56 1.55 2.82
N ASP A 132 11.16 2.59 2.26
CA ASP A 132 12.52 3.07 2.53
C ASP A 132 12.58 4.22 3.57
N SER A 133 11.45 4.60 4.16
CA SER A 133 11.39 5.60 5.22
C SER A 133 11.47 4.98 6.61
N LEU A 134 12.36 5.51 7.46
CA LEU A 134 12.33 5.25 8.90
C LEU A 134 11.32 6.19 9.55
N LEU A 135 10.34 5.62 10.23
CA LEU A 135 9.29 6.37 10.89
C LEU A 135 9.63 6.61 12.35
N THR A 136 9.84 7.87 12.71
CA THR A 136 9.80 8.32 14.10
C THR A 136 8.37 8.74 14.42
N VAL A 137 7.49 7.77 14.64
CA VAL A 137 6.10 8.08 15.01
C VAL A 137 6.04 8.30 16.52
N SER A 138 5.93 9.56 16.94
CA SER A 138 5.47 9.85 18.29
C SER A 138 3.95 9.65 18.35
N SER A 139 3.44 9.12 19.47
CA SER A 139 2.00 8.99 19.71
C SER A 139 1.28 10.35 19.62
N LEU A 140 1.97 11.42 19.99
CA LEU A 140 1.51 12.81 19.87
C LEU A 140 1.28 13.23 18.41
N CYS A 141 2.13 12.82 17.46
CA CYS A 141 1.97 13.16 16.05
C CYS A 141 0.69 12.54 15.46
N VAL A 142 0.45 11.26 15.73
CA VAL A 142 -0.77 10.56 15.25
C VAL A 142 -2.01 11.17 15.90
N TYR A 143 -1.95 11.42 17.21
CA TYR A 143 -3.06 12.02 17.95
C TYR A 143 -3.41 13.42 17.43
N SER A 144 -2.40 14.28 17.23
CA SER A 144 -2.58 15.62 16.67
C SER A 144 -3.17 15.57 15.27
N PHE A 145 -2.71 14.66 14.40
CA PHE A 145 -3.29 14.50 13.07
C PHE A 145 -4.79 14.16 13.15
N VAL A 146 -5.15 13.13 13.93
CA VAL A 146 -6.54 12.68 14.07
C VAL A 146 -7.43 13.82 14.59
N ILE A 147 -6.98 14.59 15.58
CA ILE A 147 -7.73 15.75 16.09
C ILE A 147 -7.97 16.79 14.99
N ASN A 148 -6.91 17.16 14.25
CA ASN A 148 -7.02 18.22 13.25
C ASN A 148 -7.98 17.82 12.11
N VAL A 149 -7.93 16.56 11.67
CA VAL A 149 -8.83 16.05 10.62
C VAL A 149 -10.27 15.90 11.13
N ILE A 150 -10.48 15.52 12.40
CA ILE A 150 -11.82 15.51 13.02
C ILE A 150 -12.37 16.93 13.11
N HIS A 151 -11.52 17.92 13.42
CA HIS A 151 -11.93 19.30 13.61
C HIS A 151 -12.25 20.00 12.29
N ASP A 152 -11.44 19.80 11.25
CA ASP A 152 -11.65 20.35 9.92
C ASP A 152 -11.91 19.26 8.87
N LYS A 153 -13.19 19.05 8.56
CA LYS A 153 -13.64 18.09 7.55
C LYS A 153 -13.29 18.50 6.10
N LYS A 154 -12.78 19.72 5.88
CA LYS A 154 -12.28 20.14 4.56
C LYS A 154 -10.84 19.71 4.33
N LEU A 155 -10.11 19.32 5.38
CA LEU A 155 -8.74 18.86 5.28
C LEU A 155 -8.68 17.49 4.59
N LEU A 156 -8.13 17.45 3.38
CA LEU A 156 -8.04 16.23 2.56
C LEU A 156 -6.79 15.39 2.86
N GLY A 157 -5.75 16.01 3.40
CA GLY A 157 -4.51 15.32 3.73
C GLY A 157 -3.52 16.21 4.46
N VAL A 158 -2.60 15.58 5.18
CA VAL A 158 -1.46 16.25 5.81
C VAL A 158 -0.22 15.49 5.41
N CYS A 159 0.83 16.22 5.03
CA CYS A 159 2.14 15.63 4.82
C CYS A 159 2.96 15.79 6.10
N GLY A 160 3.50 14.69 6.61
CA GLY A 160 4.47 14.73 7.71
C GLY A 160 5.82 15.24 7.24
N GLU A 161 6.62 15.74 8.16
CA GLU A 161 8.00 16.11 7.86
C GLU A 161 8.81 14.86 7.52
N THR A 162 9.54 14.92 6.40
CA THR A 162 10.44 13.84 5.97
C THR A 162 11.87 14.35 6.02
N GLU A 163 12.64 13.85 6.97
CA GLU A 163 14.07 14.13 7.05
C GLU A 163 14.87 12.99 6.42
N LEU A 164 15.91 13.34 5.67
CA LEU A 164 16.87 12.36 5.18
C LEU A 164 17.81 11.96 6.30
N ALA A 165 17.89 10.68 6.65
CA ALA A 165 18.84 10.19 7.65
C ALA A 165 20.32 10.48 7.26
N SER A 166 20.59 10.72 5.98
CA SER A 166 21.93 10.92 5.41
C SER A 166 22.08 12.26 4.67
N VAL A 167 21.61 13.38 5.26
CA VAL A 167 21.68 14.74 4.66
C VAL A 167 23.09 15.12 4.16
N LYS A 168 24.15 14.58 4.79
CA LYS A 168 25.55 14.97 4.52
C LYS A 168 26.30 14.09 3.53
N GLN A 169 25.68 13.07 2.94
CA GLN A 169 26.42 12.05 2.18
C GLN A 169 26.72 12.47 0.73
N SER A 170 25.91 13.35 0.12
CA SER A 170 26.14 13.86 -1.25
C SER A 170 25.39 15.16 -1.55
N LEU A 171 25.85 15.89 -2.58
CA LEU A 171 25.16 17.05 -3.15
C LEU A 171 23.73 16.73 -3.62
N ILE A 172 23.48 15.51 -4.08
CA ILE A 172 22.17 15.06 -4.56
C ILE A 172 21.20 14.91 -3.38
N THR A 173 21.65 14.31 -2.27
CA THR A 173 20.85 14.17 -1.04
C THR A 173 20.59 15.50 -0.34
N MET A 174 21.50 16.49 -0.45
CA MET A 174 21.24 17.84 0.08
C MET A 174 20.09 18.56 -0.65
N MET A 175 19.90 18.28 -1.94
CA MET A 175 18.84 18.92 -2.74
C MET A 175 17.46 18.25 -2.59
N GLN A 176 17.36 17.08 -1.97
CA GLN A 176 16.13 16.28 -1.87
C GLN A 176 15.18 16.65 -0.72
N VAL A 177 15.38 17.79 -0.05
CA VAL A 177 14.43 18.31 0.94
C VAL A 177 13.28 19.02 0.21
N CYS A 178 12.27 18.27 -0.22
CA CYS A 178 11.06 18.84 -0.83
C CYS A 178 9.88 18.77 0.13
N TYR A 179 9.40 19.93 0.56
CA TYR A 179 8.14 20.06 1.27
C TYR A 179 6.99 20.08 0.26
N PHE A 180 5.97 19.26 0.47
CA PHE A 180 4.71 19.35 -0.26
C PHE A 180 3.58 19.58 0.73
N TYR A 181 2.93 20.73 0.63
CA TYR A 181 1.64 21.01 1.27
C TYR A 181 0.56 20.74 0.22
N LEU A 182 -0.32 19.78 0.50
CA LEU A 182 -1.56 19.61 -0.25
C LEU A 182 -2.66 20.28 0.58
N THR A 183 -3.10 21.46 0.14
CA THR A 183 -4.27 22.17 0.70
C THR A 183 -5.56 21.65 0.09
#